data_AF-A0A1W1DNR6-F1
#
_entry.id   AF-A0A1W1DNR6-F1
#
_cell.length_a   1.000
_cell.length_b   1.000
_cell.length_c   1.000
_cell.angle_alpha   90.00
_cell.angle_beta   90.00
_cell.angle_gamma   90.00
#
_symmetry.space_group_name_H-M   'P 1'
#
loop_
_entity.id
_entity.type
_entity.pdbx_description
1 polymer ?
#
loop_
_entity_poly.entity_id
_entity_poly.type
_entity_poly.pdbx_seq_one_letter_code
_entity_poly.pdbx_strand_id
1 'polypeptide(L)'
;MKYLAFPRTGVNTKSYYRSVAIWCADDQKQAMDRGMMQKGNPLVDCKNSIIDHLILAKKLNVTGTPFIFFENGDHIPGYVKPKALLKEIKRSLAKYP
;
A
#
# COMPACT_ATOMS: atom_id res chain seq x y z
N MET A 1 -4.34 -9.18 -4.06
CA MET A 1 -3.94 -7.77 -3.95
C MET A 1 -2.75 -7.69 -3.02
N LYS A 2 -1.68 -6.98 -3.41
CA LYS A 2 -0.46 -6.82 -2.59
C LYS A 2 -0.34 -5.33 -2.22
N TYR A 3 -0.06 -5.02 -0.97
CA TYR A 3 0.03 -3.64 -0.48
C TYR A 3 1.48 -3.25 -0.22
N LEU A 4 1.79 -1.99 -0.49
CA LEU A 4 2.99 -1.30 0.01
C LEU A 4 2.54 -0.08 0.81
N ALA A 5 3.27 0.23 1.88
CA ALA A 5 2.94 1.36 2.72
C ALA A 5 3.35 2.68 2.07
N PHE A 6 2.49 3.69 2.16
CA PHE A 6 2.80 5.05 1.76
C PHE A 6 2.23 6.05 2.79
N PRO A 7 2.88 6.23 3.95
CA PRO A 7 2.45 7.22 4.92
C PRO A 7 2.69 8.63 4.35
N ARG A 8 1.64 9.21 3.75
CA ARG A 8 1.67 10.52 3.05
C ARG A 8 2.23 11.68 3.87
N THR A 9 2.13 11.59 5.20
CA THR A 9 2.63 12.61 6.13
C THR A 9 4.12 12.48 6.41
N GLY A 10 4.81 11.49 5.85
CA GLY A 10 6.25 11.30 5.99
C GLY A 10 6.67 10.49 7.21
N VAL A 11 7.98 10.25 7.30
CA VAL A 11 8.64 9.52 8.40
C VAL A 11 8.45 10.27 9.73
N ASN A 12 8.49 9.55 10.85
CA ASN A 12 8.30 10.09 12.20
C ASN A 12 6.93 10.72 12.48
N THR A 13 5.91 10.37 11.70
CA THR A 13 4.51 10.80 11.94
C THR A 13 3.63 9.67 12.43
N LYS A 14 2.44 9.99 12.95
CA LYS A 14 1.44 9.00 13.39
C LYS A 14 1.10 7.98 12.29
N SER A 15 1.03 8.41 11.03
CA SER A 15 0.78 7.52 9.89
C SER A 15 1.94 6.55 9.64
N TYR A 16 3.17 7.03 9.79
CA TYR A 16 4.37 6.21 9.70
C TYR A 16 4.39 5.13 10.78
N TYR A 17 4.24 5.49 12.06
CA TYR A 17 4.26 4.51 13.15
C TYR A 17 3.11 3.50 13.09
N ARG A 18 1.92 3.92 12.61
CA ARG A 18 0.83 2.98 12.32
C ARG A 18 1.20 1.97 11.22
N SER A 19 1.92 2.43 10.20
CA SER A 19 2.38 1.56 9.10
C SER A 19 3.45 0.59 9.59
N VAL A 20 4.39 1.06 10.41
CA VAL A 20 5.39 0.22 11.08
C VAL A 20 4.71 -0.86 11.93
N ALA A 21 3.75 -0.48 12.78
CA ALA A 21 3.02 -1.44 13.62
C ALA A 21 2.30 -2.53 12.80
N ILE A 22 1.76 -2.20 11.63
CA ILE A 22 1.14 -3.19 10.72
C ILE A 22 2.21 -4.11 10.11
N TRP A 23 3.32 -3.55 9.62
CA TRP A 23 4.37 -4.33 8.95
C TRP A 23 5.19 -5.19 9.91
N CYS A 24 5.26 -4.81 11.17
CA CYS A 24 5.93 -5.57 12.23
C CYS A 24 5.04 -6.64 12.88
N ALA A 25 3.76 -6.71 12.53
CA ALA A 25 2.86 -7.70 13.12
C ALA A 25 3.13 -9.10 12.59
N ASP A 26 3.00 -10.11 13.45
CA ASP A 26 3.09 -11.53 13.08
C ASP A 26 2.08 -11.89 11.98
N ASP A 27 0.86 -11.34 12.10
CA ASP A 27 -0.16 -11.38 11.05
C ASP A 27 -0.43 -9.97 10.51
N GLN A 28 0.29 -9.61 9.45
CA GLN A 28 0.14 -8.32 8.77
C GLN A 28 -1.27 -8.13 8.18
N LYS A 29 -1.96 -9.20 7.75
CA LYS A 29 -3.31 -9.07 7.17
C LYS A 29 -4.30 -8.69 8.26
N GLN A 30 -4.28 -9.42 9.38
CA GLN A 30 -5.13 -9.10 10.53
C GLN A 30 -4.79 -7.72 11.09
N ALA A 31 -3.52 -7.35 11.17
CA ALA A 31 -3.11 -6.02 11.62
C ALA A 31 -3.59 -4.90 10.68
N MET A 32 -3.54 -5.11 9.37
CA MET A 32 -4.10 -4.18 8.39
C MET A 32 -5.61 -4.01 8.60
N ASP A 33 -6.36 -5.10 8.76
CA ASP A 33 -7.82 -5.06 8.98
C ASP A 33 -8.16 -4.27 10.26
N ARG A 34 -7.46 -4.53 11.37
CA ARG A 34 -7.60 -3.76 12.61
C ARG A 34 -7.31 -2.27 12.41
N GLY A 35 -6.26 -1.96 11.65
CA GLY A 35 -5.88 -0.60 11.30
C GLY A 35 -6.97 0.13 10.51
N MET A 36 -7.56 -0.53 9.52
CA MET A 36 -8.64 0.00 8.69
C MET A 36 -9.95 0.19 9.48
N MET A 37 -10.23 -0.70 10.44
CA MET A 37 -11.38 -0.59 11.36
C MET A 37 -11.18 0.46 12.48
N GLN A 38 -10.10 1.24 12.46
CA GLN A 38 -9.74 2.22 13.49
C GLN A 38 -9.55 1.64 14.90
N LYS A 39 -9.42 0.32 15.03
CA LYS A 39 -9.10 -0.36 16.30
C LYS A 39 -7.64 -0.15 16.70
N GLY A 40 -6.78 0.15 15.73
CA GLY A 40 -5.35 0.35 15.93
C GLY A 40 -4.58 -0.97 16.12
N ASN A 41 -3.26 -0.86 16.16
CA ASN A 41 -2.37 -1.95 16.54
C ASN A 41 -1.43 -1.41 17.64
N PRO A 42 -0.94 -2.27 18.55
CA PRO A 42 0.14 -1.89 19.46
C PRO A 42 1.30 -1.29 18.67
N LEU A 43 1.82 -0.15 19.14
CA LEU A 43 3.01 0.41 18.53
C LEU A 43 4.20 -0.47 18.92
N VAL A 44 4.88 -0.96 17.91
CA VAL A 44 6.07 -1.81 18.03
C VAL A 44 7.15 -1.25 17.13
N ASP A 45 8.41 -1.46 17.51
CA ASP A 45 9.55 -1.18 16.66
C ASP A 45 10.19 -2.50 16.24
N CYS A 46 10.51 -2.61 14.97
CA CYS A 46 11.16 -3.77 14.38
C CYS A 46 11.89 -3.36 13.10
N LYS A 47 12.78 -4.22 12.61
CA LYS A 47 13.31 -4.07 11.25
C LYS A 47 12.16 -4.19 10.24
N ASN A 48 11.88 -3.11 9.53
CA ASN A 48 10.76 -3.01 8.60
C ASN A 48 11.18 -2.31 7.29
N SER A 49 10.36 -2.44 6.26
CA SER A 49 10.63 -1.92 4.90
C SER A 49 9.85 -0.64 4.57
N ILE A 50 9.31 0.07 5.57
CA ILE A 50 8.45 1.26 5.31
C ILE A 50 9.22 2.38 4.62
N ILE A 51 10.49 2.59 4.99
CA ILE A 51 11.36 3.56 4.33
C ILE A 51 11.63 3.13 2.88
N ASP A 52 11.90 1.84 2.63
CA ASP A 52 12.12 1.32 1.29
C ASP A 52 10.88 1.50 0.39
N HIS A 53 9.68 1.33 0.93
CA HIS A 53 8.44 1.60 0.20
C HIS A 53 8.33 3.07 -0.22
N LEU A 54 8.66 4.01 0.67
CA LEU A 54 8.63 5.45 0.37
C LEU A 54 9.67 5.80 -0.70
N ILE A 55 10.86 5.22 -0.64
CA ILE A 55 11.91 5.39 -1.65
C ILE A 55 11.43 4.87 -3.02
N LEU A 56 10.86 3.67 -3.05
CA LEU A 56 10.31 3.09 -4.28
C LEU A 56 9.17 3.93 -4.84
N ALA A 57 8.24 4.37 -3.99
CA ALA A 57 7.12 5.21 -4.40
C ALA A 57 7.59 6.55 -4.99
N LYS A 58 8.64 7.15 -4.43
CA LYS A 58 9.28 8.35 -5.01
C LYS A 58 9.89 8.06 -6.38
N LYS A 59 10.60 6.93 -6.55
CA LYS A 59 11.17 6.52 -7.84
C LYS A 59 10.10 6.27 -8.91
N LEU A 60 8.94 5.74 -8.50
CA LEU A 60 7.78 5.49 -9.36
C LEU A 60 6.85 6.71 -9.50
N ASN A 61 7.26 7.88 -8.99
CA ASN A 61 6.50 9.13 -9.03
C ASN A 61 5.06 9.02 -8.47
N VAL A 62 4.88 8.27 -7.39
CA VAL A 62 3.59 8.16 -6.68
C VAL A 62 3.33 9.48 -5.93
N THR A 63 2.27 10.17 -6.31
CA THR A 63 1.90 11.50 -5.76
C THR A 63 0.72 11.46 -4.78
N GLY A 64 0.03 10.32 -4.68
CA GLY A 64 -1.16 10.18 -3.85
C GLY A 64 -1.55 8.72 -3.62
N THR A 65 -2.54 8.49 -2.75
CA THR A 65 -3.02 7.15 -2.41
C THR A 65 -4.56 7.07 -2.46
N PRO A 66 -5.16 5.95 -2.90
CA PRO A 66 -4.47 4.75 -3.40
C PRO A 66 -3.83 4.97 -4.78
N PHE A 67 -2.81 4.18 -5.09
CA PHE A 67 -2.12 4.16 -6.38
C PHE A 67 -1.89 2.69 -6.74
N ILE A 68 -2.44 2.25 -7.87
CA ILE A 68 -2.52 0.83 -8.23
C ILE A 68 -1.54 0.58 -9.36
N PHE A 69 -0.64 -0.38 -9.17
CA PHE A 69 0.23 -0.90 -10.23
C PHE A 69 -0.27 -2.27 -10.67
N PHE A 70 -0.22 -2.52 -11.98
CA PHE A 70 -0.45 -3.82 -12.57
C PHE A 70 0.88 -4.53 -12.85
N GLU A 71 0.84 -5.83 -13.08
CA GLU A 71 2.05 -6.65 -13.29
C GLU A 71 2.86 -6.22 -14.51
N ASN A 72 2.19 -5.62 -15.50
CA ASN A 72 2.82 -5.09 -16.70
C ASN A 72 3.48 -3.71 -16.52
N GLY A 73 3.44 -3.12 -15.32
CA GLY A 73 3.94 -1.77 -15.05
C GLY A 73 2.97 -0.63 -15.37
N ASP A 74 1.84 -0.89 -16.04
CA ASP A 74 0.75 0.08 -16.15
C ASP A 74 0.24 0.39 -14.73
N HIS A 75 -0.27 1.61 -14.54
CA HIS A 75 -0.76 2.04 -13.24
C HIS A 75 -1.96 2.97 -13.33
N ILE A 76 -2.72 3.03 -12.24
CA ILE A 76 -3.88 3.91 -12.08
C ILE A 76 -3.71 4.70 -10.77
N PRO A 77 -3.62 6.04 -10.85
CA PRO A 77 -3.71 6.88 -9.67
C PRO A 77 -5.15 6.96 -9.17
N GLY A 78 -5.34 6.94 -7.86
CA GLY A 78 -6.63 7.12 -7.22
C GLY A 78 -7.46 5.85 -7.05
N TYR A 79 -8.63 6.03 -6.45
CA TYR A 79 -9.55 4.95 -6.15
C TYR A 79 -10.36 4.54 -7.38
N VAL A 80 -10.52 3.23 -7.57
CA VAL A 80 -11.33 2.63 -8.62
C VAL A 80 -12.35 1.67 -8.00
N LYS A 81 -13.63 1.80 -8.38
CA LYS A 81 -14.70 0.89 -7.93
C LYS A 81 -14.41 -0.55 -8.40
N PRO A 82 -14.81 -1.60 -7.64
CA PRO A 82 -14.45 -2.98 -7.93
C PRO A 82 -14.75 -3.45 -9.37
N LYS A 83 -15.94 -3.14 -9.91
CA LYS A 83 -16.32 -3.52 -11.28
C LYS A 83 -15.42 -2.89 -12.34
N ALA A 84 -15.05 -1.62 -12.16
CA ALA A 84 -14.15 -0.91 -13.06
C ALA A 84 -12.71 -1.42 -12.92
N LEU A 85 -12.26 -1.68 -11.69
CA LEU A 85 -10.94 -2.25 -11.44
C LEU A 85 -10.77 -3.62 -12.10
N LEU A 86 -11.79 -4.49 -12.02
CA LEU A 86 -11.77 -5.78 -12.69
C LEU A 86 -11.64 -5.65 -14.22
N LYS A 87 -12.28 -4.64 -14.82
CA LYS A 87 -12.14 -4.35 -16.25
C LYS A 87 -10.70 -3.97 -16.61
N GLU A 88 -10.07 -3.10 -15.82
CA GLU A 88 -8.68 -2.69 -16.05
C GLU A 88 -7.68 -3.83 -15.83
N ILE A 89 -7.91 -4.70 -14.82
CA ILE A 89 -7.10 -5.91 -14.62
C ILE A 89 -7.16 -6.81 -15.85
N LYS A 90 -8.37 -7.10 -16.36
CA LYS A 90 -8.53 -7.93 -17.58
C LYS A 90 -7.83 -7.31 -18.79
N ARG A 91 -7.93 -5.99 -18.94
CA ARG A 91 -7.26 -5.24 -20.01
C ARG A 91 -5.74 -5.32 -19.88
N SER A 92 -5.19 -5.20 -18.68
CA SER A 92 -3.75 -5.31 -18.42
C SER A 92 -3.22 -6.70 -18.77
N LEU A 93 -3.92 -7.76 -18.35
CA LEU A 93 -3.56 -9.16 -18.66
C LEU A 93 -3.58 -9.45 -20.16
N ALA A 94 -4.54 -8.90 -20.91
CA ALA A 94 -4.61 -9.10 -22.37
C ALA A 94 -3.42 -8.53 -23.15
N LYS A 95 -2.61 -7.64 -22.56
CA LYS A 95 -1.39 -7.12 -23.18
C LYS A 95 -0.18 -8.04 -23.01
N TYR A 96 -0.26 -9.06 -22.15
CA TYR A 96 0.80 -10.04 -21.86
C TYR A 96 0.28 -11.44 -22.22
N PRO A 97 0.36 -11.86 -23.49
CA PRO A 97 0.00 -13.21 -23.92
C PRO A 97 0.94 -14.28 -23.35
#